data_AF-A0A5D2FMY1-F1
#
_entry.id   AF-A0A5D2FMY1-F1
#
_cell.length_a   1.000
_cell.length_b   1.000
_cell.length_c   1.000
_cell.angle_alpha   90.00
_cell.angle_beta   90.00
_cell.angle_gamma   90.00
#
_symmetry.space_group_name_H-M   'P 1'
#
loop_
_entity.id
_entity.type
_entity.pdbx_description
1 polymer ?
#
loop_
_entity_poly.entity_id
_entity_poly.type
_entity_poly.pdbx_seq_one_letter_code
_entity_poly.pdbx_strand_id
1 'polypeptide(L)' 'MDEHYPIRSAFSLLDQARRIGNDRHLICIEDPFVISHDLGQMVDKFSIKVLRKEFERAANVMQHDPNPWITLFEPYVLG' A
#
# COMPACT_ATOMS: atom_id res chain seq x y z
N MET A 1 18.39 -0.96 16.72
CA MET A 1 18.83 -2.34 16.49
C MET A 1 17.60 -3.18 16.76
N ASP A 2 16.71 -3.48 15.80
CA ASP A 2 16.95 -4.01 14.45
C ASP A 2 16.24 -3.23 13.33
N GLU A 3 16.92 -3.07 12.21
CA GLU A 3 16.56 -2.23 11.05
C GLU A 3 15.96 -3.08 9.91
N HIS A 4 14.98 -3.92 10.25
CA HIS A 4 14.23 -4.69 9.26
C HIS A 4 12.79 -4.85 9.75
N TYR A 5 11.97 -3.83 9.54
CA TYR A 5 10.52 -4.00 9.58
C TYR A 5 10.13 -4.77 8.32
N PRO A 6 9.77 -6.05 8.38
CA PRO A 6 9.33 -6.76 7.19
C PRO A 6 8.06 -6.07 6.67
N ILE A 7 7.97 -5.87 5.36
CA ILE A 7 6.82 -5.19 4.72
C ILE A 7 5.49 -5.87 5.10
N ARG A 8 5.50 -7.18 5.41
CA ARG A 8 4.35 -7.90 6.01
C ARG A 8 3.78 -7.25 7.27
N SER A 9 4.62 -6.66 8.12
CA SER A 9 4.19 -5.90 9.30
C SER A 9 3.59 -4.55 8.93
N ALA A 10 4.11 -3.86 7.91
CA ALA A 10 3.51 -2.63 7.39
C ALA A 10 2.11 -2.87 6.80
N PHE A 11 1.88 -4.02 6.15
CA PHE A 11 0.54 -4.43 5.73
C PHE A 11 -0.42 -4.73 6.89
N SER A 12 0.09 -5.31 7.99
CA SER A 12 -0.68 -5.46 9.22
C SER A 12 -1.02 -4.11 9.86
N LEU A 13 -0.15 -3.10 9.74
CA LEU A 13 -0.45 -1.73 10.15
C LEU A 13 -1.49 -1.07 9.23
N LEU A 14 -1.47 -1.36 7.93
CA LEU A 14 -2.56 -0.96 7.01
C LEU A 14 -3.89 -1.62 7.39
N ASP A 15 -3.87 -2.89 7.81
CA ASP A 15 -5.05 -3.60 8.32
C ASP A 15 -5.61 -2.96 9.62
N GLN A 16 -4.75 -2.27 10.38
CA GLN A 16 -5.08 -1.51 11.58
C GLN A 16 -5.32 -0.01 11.31
N ALA A 17 -5.28 0.47 10.06
CA ALA A 17 -5.64 1.84 9.73
C ALA A 17 -7.05 2.12 10.28
N ARG A 18 -7.09 2.96 11.30
CA ARG A 18 -8.19 3.12 12.24
C ARG A 18 -9.47 3.46 11.46
N ARG A 19 -10.53 2.66 11.61
CA ARG A 19 -11.90 3.04 11.20
C ARG A 19 -12.29 4.31 11.96
N ILE A 20 -12.23 5.47 11.31
CA ILE A 20 -12.76 6.72 11.86
C ILE A 20 -14.05 7.01 11.10
N GLY A 21 -15.20 6.85 11.76
CA GLY A 21 -16.51 7.17 11.19
C GLY A 21 -17.12 6.08 10.29
N ASN A 22 -18.37 6.33 9.89
CA ASN A 22 -19.20 5.47 9.03
C ASN A 22 -18.71 5.41 7.57
N ASP A 23 -17.66 6.16 7.25
CA ASP A 23 -17.09 6.23 5.92
C ASP A 23 -16.10 5.08 5.72
N ARG A 24 -16.33 4.29 4.67
CA ARG A 24 -15.57 3.06 4.38
C ARG A 24 -14.25 3.40 3.70
N HIS A 25 -13.34 4.05 4.42
CA HIS A 25 -11.98 4.31 3.96
C HIS A 25 -11.19 3.00 3.93
N LEU A 26 -10.79 2.55 2.73
CA LEU A 26 -10.10 1.26 2.52
C LEU A 26 -8.57 1.39 2.62
N ILE A 27 -8.07 2.62 2.47
CA ILE A 27 -6.72 3.07 2.77
C ILE A 27 -6.84 4.52 3.24
N CYS A 28 -6.19 4.88 4.34
CA CYS A 28 -6.23 6.25 4.85
C CYS A 28 -4.90 6.95 4.55
N ILE A 29 -4.95 8.03 3.80
CA ILE A 29 -3.81 8.90 3.53
C ILE A 29 -4.24 10.31 3.92
N GLU A 30 -3.85 10.72 5.12
CA GLU A 30 -4.20 12.02 5.69
C GLU A 30 -3.50 13.15 4.93
N ASP A 31 -4.27 14.11 4.43
CA ASP A 31 -3.73 15.34 3.86
C ASP A 31 -3.05 16.18 4.96
N PRO A 32 -1.77 16.57 4.79
CA PRO A 32 -1.00 17.27 5.83
C PRO A 32 -1.52 18.68 6.14
N PHE A 33 -2.32 19.28 5.27
CA PHE A 33 -2.91 20.61 5.46
C PHE A 33 -4.38 20.52 5.87
N VAL A 34 -5.07 19.46 5.46
CA VAL A 34 -6.50 19.26 5.73
C VAL A 34 -6.72 17.88 6.34
N ILE A 35 -6.53 17.76 7.65
CA ILE A 35 -6.61 16.48 8.40
C ILE A 35 -7.95 15.75 8.22
N SER A 36 -9.03 16.46 7.89
CA SER A 36 -10.34 15.86 7.58
C SER A 36 -10.46 15.31 6.14
N HIS A 37 -9.46 15.55 5.29
CA HIS A 37 -9.42 15.12 3.91
C HIS A 37 -8.56 13.86 3.78
N ASP A 38 -9.23 12.74 3.50
CA ASP A 38 -8.56 11.48 3.16
C ASP A 38 -8.27 11.41 1.66
N LEU A 39 -6.99 11.43 1.29
CA LEU A 39 -6.56 11.25 -0.10
C LEU A 39 -6.84 9.82 -0.61
N GLY A 40 -7.03 8.86 0.30
CA GLY A 40 -7.41 7.49 -0.01
C GLY A 40 -8.89 7.29 -0.36
N GLN A 41 -9.74 8.33 -0.24
CA GLN A 41 -11.19 8.23 -0.45
C GLN A 41 -11.60 7.77 -1.86
N MET A 42 -10.73 7.95 -2.86
CA MET A 42 -10.96 7.53 -4.25
C MET A 42 -10.77 6.01 -4.47
N VAL A 43 -10.29 5.28 -3.45
CA VAL A 43 -10.02 3.84 -3.54
C VAL A 43 -11.28 3.05 -3.23
N ASP A 44 -11.64 2.13 -4.11
CA ASP A 44 -12.80 1.25 -3.96
C ASP A 44 -12.39 -0.19 -3.57
N LYS A 45 -13.40 -1.05 -3.38
CA LYS A 45 -13.21 -2.45 -2.97
C LYS A 45 -12.47 -3.33 -3.99
N PHE A 46 -12.36 -2.88 -5.24
CA PHE A 46 -11.64 -3.57 -6.31
C PHE A 46 -10.23 -3.01 -6.44
N SER A 47 -10.06 -1.70 -6.46
CA SER A 47 -8.76 -1.05 -6.59
C SER A 47 -7.86 -1.30 -5.37
N ILE A 48 -8.42 -1.41 -4.15
CA ILE A 48 -7.63 -1.79 -2.97
C ILE A 48 -6.98 -3.18 -3.10
N LYS A 49 -7.64 -4.12 -3.80
CA LYS A 49 -7.07 -5.46 -4.02
C LYS A 49 -5.89 -5.42 -4.98
N VAL A 50 -5.98 -4.58 -6.01
CA VAL A 50 -4.89 -4.38 -6.98
C VAL A 50 -3.72 -3.70 -6.27
N LEU A 51 -3.97 -2.62 -5.51
CA LEU A 51 -2.93 -1.94 -4.72
C LEU A 51 -2.21 -2.90 -3.77
N ARG A 52 -2.94 -3.71 -3.00
CA ARG A 52 -2.33 -4.68 -2.07
C ARG A 52 -1.44 -5.68 -2.81
N LYS A 53 -1.90 -6.23 -3.94
CA LYS A 53 -1.10 -7.13 -4.77
C LYS A 53 0.17 -6.48 -5.31
N GLU A 54 0.10 -5.22 -5.76
CA GLU A 54 1.28 -4.50 -6.25
C GLU A 54 2.26 -4.16 -5.14
N PHE A 55 1.79 -3.80 -3.94
CA PHE A 55 2.67 -3.64 -2.79
C PHE A 55 3.34 -4.97 -2.39
N GLU A 56 2.63 -6.10 -2.46
CA GLU A 56 3.20 -7.43 -2.19
C GLU A 56 4.23 -7.81 -3.26
N ARG A 57 3.94 -7.53 -4.54
CA ARG A 57 4.88 -7.71 -5.65
C ARG A 57 6.13 -6.87 -5.45
N ALA A 58 5.97 -5.58 -5.16
CA ALA A 58 7.09 -4.66 -4.90
C ALA A 58 7.94 -5.13 -3.72
N ALA A 59 7.32 -5.58 -2.62
CA ALA A 59 8.02 -6.15 -1.48
C ALA A 59 8.87 -7.37 -1.88
N ASN A 60 8.29 -8.26 -2.68
CA ASN A 60 8.97 -9.46 -3.16
C ASN A 60 10.16 -9.12 -4.08
N VAL A 61 9.98 -8.18 -5.01
CA VAL A 61 11.04 -7.68 -5.91
C VAL A 61 12.17 -7.06 -5.09
N MET A 62 11.87 -6.13 -4.19
CA MET A 62 12.88 -5.44 -3.39
C MET A 62 13.69 -6.40 -2.50
N GLN A 63 13.08 -7.50 -2.05
CA GLN A 63 13.74 -8.45 -1.14
C GLN A 63 14.57 -9.51 -1.87
N HIS A 64 14.14 -9.95 -3.06
CA HIS A 64 14.69 -11.16 -3.70
C HIS A 64 15.28 -10.94 -5.09
N ASP A 65 14.95 -9.85 -5.77
CA ASP A 65 15.43 -9.59 -7.13
C ASP A 65 16.88 -9.08 -7.09
N PRO A 66 17.82 -9.66 -7.88
CA PRO A 66 19.20 -9.18 -7.96
C PRO A 66 19.35 -7.81 -8.62
N ASN A 67 18.35 -7.34 -9.38
CA ASN A 67 18.29 -6.02 -10.00
C ASN A 67 16.87 -5.41 -9.86
N PRO A 68 16.47 -5.05 -8.63
CA PRO A 68 15.09 -4.74 -8.30
C PRO A 68 14.56 -3.50 -9.04
N TRP A 69 15.44 -2.55 -9.40
CA TRP A 69 15.05 -1.32 -10.07
C TRP A 69 14.48 -1.56 -11.46
N ILE A 70 14.96 -2.58 -12.18
CA ILE A 70 14.42 -2.89 -13.51
C ILE A 70 13.02 -3.49 -13.34
N THR A 71 12.91 -4.57 -12.56
CA THR A 71 11.66 -5.32 -12.37
C THR A 71 10.55 -4.53 -11.67
N LEU A 72 10.91 -3.61 -10.77
CA LEU A 72 9.95 -2.79 -10.05
C LEU A 72 9.19 -1.85 -11.01
N PHE A 73 9.91 -1.26 -11.96
CA PHE A 73 9.39 -0.27 -12.92
C PHE A 73 8.98 -0.87 -14.27
N GLU A 74 8.95 -2.20 -14.41
CA GLU A 74 8.37 -2.83 -15.59
C GLU A 74 6.90 -2.40 -15.76
N PRO A 75 6.48 -2.04 -16.99
CA PRO A 75 5.10 -1.62 -17.24
C PRO A 75 4.09 -2.68 -16.83
N TYR A 76 3.01 -2.25 -16.17
CA TYR A 76 1.89 -3.12 -15.87
C TYR A 76 1.22 -3.58 -17.18
N VAL A 77 1.07 -4.90 -17.34
CA VAL A 77 0.35 -5.51 -18.46
C VAL A 77 -0.98 -6.06 -17.95
N LEU A 78 -2.09 -5.65 -18.58
CA LEU A 78 -3.41 -6.18 -18.27
C LEU A 78 -3.52 -7.62 -18.83
N GLY A 79 -3.59 -8.60 -17.94
CA GLY A 79 -3.77 -10.02 -18.27
C GLY A 79 -5.23 -10.46 -18.30
#